data_AF-A0A2T0RDH5-F1
#
_entry.id   AF-A0A2T0RDH5-F1
#
_cell.length_a   1.000
_cell.length_b   1.000
_cell.length_c   1.000
_cell.angle_alpha   90.00
_cell.angle_beta   90.00
_cell.angle_gamma   90.00
#
_symmetry.space_group_name_H-M   'P 1'
#
loop_
_entity.id
_entity.type
_entity.pdbx_description
1 polymer ?
#
loop_
_entity_poly.entity_id
_entity_poly.type
_entity_poly.pdbx_seq_one_letter_code
_entity_poly.pdbx_strand_id
1 'polypeptide(L)' 'MAGKREKPEDIVSKLRQVDVLVGQGMARVDAIREIRISYVSWFI' A
#
# COMPACT_ATOMS: atom_id res chain seq x y z
N MET A 1 20.33 -6.80 -5.66
CA MET A 1 18.95 -6.29 -5.51
C MET A 1 18.07 -7.05 -6.49
N ALA A 2 17.69 -8.27 -6.14
CA ALA A 2 16.85 -9.11 -6.98
C ALA A 2 15.42 -8.57 -6.91
N GLY A 3 14.81 -8.29 -8.07
CA GLY A 3 13.40 -7.93 -8.19
C GLY A 3 12.53 -9.08 -7.68
N LYS A 4 12.32 -9.13 -6.36
CA LYS A 4 11.25 -9.92 -5.76
C LYS A 4 9.98 -9.25 -6.24
N ARG A 5 9.37 -9.82 -7.28
CA ARG A 5 7.98 -9.54 -7.62
C ARG A 5 7.20 -9.79 -6.34
N GLU A 6 6.82 -8.72 -5.67
CA GLU A 6 5.91 -8.80 -4.54
C GLU A 6 4.66 -9.48 -5.08
N LYS A 7 4.26 -10.58 -4.45
CA LYS A 7 3.16 -11.37 -4.97
C LYS A 7 1.91 -10.47 -5.01
N PRO A 8 1.04 -10.58 -6.03
CA PRO A 8 -0.15 -9.74 -6.10
C PRO A 8 -0.99 -9.81 -4.82
N GLU A 9 -0.96 -10.96 -4.12
CA GLU A 9 -1.62 -11.14 -2.82
C GLU A 9 -1.04 -10.25 -1.71
N ASP A 10 0.27 -10.02 -1.70
CA ASP A 10 0.94 -9.13 -0.74
C ASP A 10 0.57 -7.66 -1.01
N ILE A 11 0.48 -7.27 -2.29
CA ILE A 11 0.06 -5.92 -2.70
C ILE A 11 -1.40 -5.67 -2.32
N VAL A 12 -2.29 -6.63 -2.59
CA VAL A 12 -3.71 -6.55 -2.21
C VAL A 12 -3.86 -6.45 -0.68
N SER A 13 -3.04 -7.19 0.07
CA SER A 13 -3.06 -7.13 1.54
C SER A 13 -2.63 -5.75 2.07
N LYS A 14 -1.64 -5.11 1.43
CA LYS A 14 -1.22 -3.74 1.77
C LYS A 14 -2.28 -2.70 1.39
N LEU A 15 -2.91 -2.83 0.22
CA LEU A 15 -4.02 -1.94 -0.17
C LEU A 15 -5.20 -2.05 0.78
N ARG A 16 -5.53 -3.25 1.25
CA ARG A 16 -6.58 -3.45 2.26
C ARG A 16 -6.25 -2.77 3.60
N GLN A 17 -4.98 -2.74 3.99
CA GLN A 17 -4.56 -1.98 5.17
C GLN A 17 -4.74 -0.47 4.96
N VAL A 18 -4.47 0.04 3.75
CA VAL A 18 -4.74 1.46 3.41
C VAL A 18 -6.23 1.74 3.58
N ASP A 19 -7.11 0.90 3.02
CA ASP A 19 -8.57 1.09 3.14
C ASP A 19 -9.06 1.05 4.59
N VAL A 20 -8.47 0.22 5.45
CA VAL A 20 -8.80 0.20 6.90
C VAL A 20 -8.42 1.52 7.57
N LEU A 21 -7.21 2.03 7.31
CA LEU A 21 -6.76 3.32 7.88
C LEU A 21 -7.60 4.49 7.37
N VAL A 22 -7.99 4.45 6.09
CA VAL A 22 -8.87 5.45 5.50
C VAL A 22 -10.27 5.38 6.12
N GLY A 23 -10.78 4.17 6.38
CA GLY A 23 -12.05 3.96 7.10
C GLY A 23 -12.01 4.45 8.55
N GLN A 24 -10.81 4.54 9.16
CA GLN A 24 -10.60 5.12 10.48
C GLN A 24 -10.47 6.66 10.46
N GLY A 25 -10.59 7.29 9.28
CA GLY A 25 -10.49 8.74 9.11
C GLY A 25 -9.09 9.26 8.79
N MET A 26 -8.11 8.38 8.54
CA MET A 26 -6.77 8.77 8.12
C MET A 26 -6.77 9.20 6.65
N ALA A 27 -6.03 10.26 6.32
CA ALA A 27 -5.87 10.66 4.92
C ALA A 27 -5.14 9.55 4.14
N ARG A 28 -5.63 9.22 2.94
CA ARG A 28 -5.05 8.18 2.06
C ARG A 28 -3.53 8.34 1.90
N VAL A 29 -3.07 9.58 1.76
CA VAL A 29 -1.66 9.94 1.57
C VAL A 29 -0.82 9.53 2.78
N ASP A 30 -1.35 9.69 3.99
CA ASP A 30 -0.68 9.33 5.24
C ASP A 30 -0.74 7.82 5.47
N ALA A 31 -1.88 7.18 5.20
CA ALA A 31 -2.03 5.73 5.25
C ALA A 31 -1.05 5.00 4.30
N ILE A 32 -0.83 5.55 3.10
CA ILE A 32 0.15 5.03 2.13
C ILE A 32 1.59 5.20 2.64
N ARG A 33 1.90 6.30 3.32
CA ARG A 33 3.22 6.55 3.93
C ARG A 33 3.47 5.62 5.11
N GLU A 34 2.46 5.37 5.94
CA GLU A 34 2.47 4.44 7.06
C GLU A 34 2.81 3.01 6.60
N ILE A 35 2.13 2.55 5.54
CA ILE A 35 2.28 1.19 5.00
C ILE A 35 3.52 1.05 4.10
N ARG A 36 4.19 2.16 3.76
CA ARG A 36 5.36 2.19 2.88
C ARG A 36 5.09 1.52 1.53
N ILE A 37 3.89 1.71 0.97
CA ILE A 37 3.68 1.40 -0.44
C ILE A 37 4.45 2.49 -1.18
N SER A 38 5.60 2.15 -1.78
CA SER A 38 6.29 3.12 -2.62
C SER A 38 5.32 3.53 -3.72
N TYR A 39 5.10 4.84 -3.88
CA TYR A 39 4.18 5.45 -4.86
C TYR A 39 4.29 4.86 -6.29
N VAL A 40 5.41 4.21 -6.59
CA VAL A 40 5.70 3.46 -7.82
C VAL A 40 4.72 2.30 -8.08
N SER A 41 4.16 1.65 -7.05
CA SER A 41 3.25 0.51 -7.25
C SER A 41 1.80 0.92 -7.54
N TRP A 42 1.40 2.16 -7.23
CA TRP A 42 0.04 2.65 -7.47
C TRP A 42 -0.12 3.28 -8.87
N PHE A 43 0.98 3.73 -9.47
CA PHE A 43 0.99 4.44 -10.76
C PHE A 43 1.45 3.57 -11.95
N ILE A 44 1.43 2.24 -11.82
CA ILE A 44 1.75 1.31 -12.90
C ILE A 44 0.54 0.46 -13.27
#